data_AF-A0A7C1QSC9-F1
#
_entry.id   AF-A0A7C1QSC9-F1
#
_cell.length_a   1.000
_cell.length_b   1.000
_cell.length_c   1.000
_cell.angle_alpha   90.00
_cell.angle_beta   90.00
_cell.angle_gamma   90.00
#
_symmetry.space_group_name_H-M   'P 1'
#
loop_
_entity.id
_entity.type
_entity.pdbx_description
1 polymer ?
#
loop_
_entity_poly.entity_id
_entity_poly.type
_entity_poly.pdbx_seq_one_letter_code
_entity_poly.pdbx_strand_id
1 'polypeptide(L)'
;MESVIFLILHFILYGLSPLVIVTIFRTYKSTAFFYSYFGFLYVFTQLFAVLYSIKISEDLVITGGNIAYSSMILITIFIGIASQDPTVVRNLTSIQIIFNFFLILLYQLLVAVLNNPTTINIFAIPSGIFATTITINIVSSLVFIIEVIVMFYALEKVKEHIKNLFLISSIFVVIYIGILILDGFLFPFIVSFFEPEFGQYIVGSVQGKLILGIGFTPFLLMFMIIHKRSLKSFIEEPFLLRLMVLPKRKQLNEKLQKVEENLRETEKKYEKAYNRATFYKDLFTHDISNIISNISMSFYLLDRARKDQDIMDPEKSESLSKT
;
A
#
# COMPACT_ATOMS: atom_id res chain seq x y z
N MET A 1 25.23 -31.90 -7.68
CA MET A 1 25.46 -30.75 -8.59
C MET A 1 24.15 -30.07 -8.97
N GLU A 2 23.12 -30.80 -9.38
CA GLU A 2 21.83 -30.22 -9.79
C GLU A 2 21.13 -29.39 -8.69
N SER A 3 21.11 -29.87 -7.44
CA SER A 3 20.52 -29.11 -6.31
C SER A 3 21.11 -27.71 -6.14
N VAL A 4 22.43 -27.57 -6.34
CA VAL A 4 23.13 -26.28 -6.23
C VAL A 4 22.77 -25.37 -7.40
N ILE A 5 22.65 -25.92 -8.62
CA ILE A 5 22.20 -25.17 -9.79
C ILE A 5 20.78 -24.63 -9.57
N PHE A 6 19.86 -25.46 -9.08
CA PHE A 6 18.52 -25.01 -8.75
C PHE A 6 18.53 -23.91 -7.69
N LEU A 7 19.33 -24.03 -6.64
CA LEU A 7 19.44 -22.99 -5.61
C LEU A 7 19.98 -21.67 -6.18
N ILE A 8 20.99 -21.72 -7.07
CA ILE A 8 21.53 -20.53 -7.74
C ILE A 8 20.47 -19.86 -8.62
N LEU A 9 19.71 -20.63 -9.40
CA LEU A 9 18.62 -20.09 -10.21
C LEU A 9 17.55 -19.42 -9.35
N HIS A 10 17.25 -19.99 -8.19
CA HIS A 10 16.36 -19.36 -7.21
C HIS A 10 16.93 -18.06 -6.67
N PHE A 11 18.21 -18.01 -6.31
CA PHE A 11 18.85 -16.75 -5.88
C PHE A 11 18.77 -15.68 -6.96
N ILE A 12 19.04 -16.04 -8.22
CA ILE A 12 18.94 -15.10 -9.34
C ILE A 12 17.50 -14.60 -9.48
N LEU A 13 16.52 -15.51 -9.53
CA LEU A 13 15.12 -15.14 -9.71
C LEU A 13 14.61 -14.27 -8.56
N TYR A 14 14.70 -14.78 -7.33
CA TYR A 14 14.17 -14.15 -6.12
C TYR A 14 15.01 -12.99 -5.59
N GLY A 15 16.27 -12.88 -6.01
CA GLY A 15 17.17 -11.78 -5.63
C GLY A 15 17.08 -10.62 -6.61
N LEU A 16 17.00 -10.89 -7.92
CA LEU A 16 16.81 -9.85 -8.93
C LEU A 16 15.40 -9.28 -8.89
N SER A 17 14.35 -10.07 -8.60
CA SER A 17 12.98 -9.55 -8.67
C SER A 17 12.71 -8.40 -7.69
N PRO A 18 13.09 -8.44 -6.39
CA PRO A 18 13.01 -7.26 -5.52
C PRO A 18 13.78 -6.06 -6.05
N LEU A 19 14.99 -6.28 -6.58
CA LEU A 19 15.87 -5.24 -7.08
C LEU A 19 15.26 -4.53 -8.30
N VAL A 20 14.76 -5.30 -9.26
CA VAL A 20 14.08 -4.79 -10.46
C VAL A 20 12.83 -4.02 -10.08
N ILE A 21 12.00 -4.56 -9.18
CA ILE A 21 10.76 -3.92 -8.75
C ILE A 21 11.04 -2.58 -8.07
N VAL A 22 12.04 -2.52 -7.19
CA VAL A 22 12.41 -1.24 -6.55
C VAL A 22 13.01 -0.27 -7.55
N THR A 23 13.81 -0.75 -8.51
CA THR A 23 14.41 0.11 -9.54
C THR A 23 13.35 0.74 -10.44
N ILE A 24 12.38 -0.05 -10.92
CA ILE A 24 11.34 0.41 -11.84
C ILE A 24 10.30 1.27 -11.11
N PHE A 25 9.69 0.73 -10.05
CA PHE A 25 8.51 1.33 -9.43
C PHE A 25 8.82 2.48 -8.48
N ARG A 26 10.08 2.68 -8.09
CA ARG A 26 10.51 3.90 -7.41
C ARG A 26 10.31 5.14 -8.27
N THR A 27 10.55 5.05 -9.57
CA THR A 27 10.36 6.17 -10.51
C THR A 27 8.92 6.70 -10.47
N TYR A 28 7.96 5.79 -10.26
CA TYR A 28 6.53 6.09 -10.19
C TYR A 28 6.03 6.40 -8.78
N LYS A 29 6.88 6.33 -7.74
CA LYS A 29 6.53 6.46 -6.31
C LYS A 29 5.31 5.62 -5.90
N SER A 30 5.02 4.51 -6.60
CA SER A 30 3.82 3.72 -6.38
C SER A 30 4.07 2.69 -5.28
N THR A 31 3.56 2.94 -4.08
CA THR A 31 3.63 2.00 -2.95
C THR A 31 2.75 0.77 -3.17
N ALA A 32 1.72 0.87 -4.01
CA ALA A 32 0.79 -0.22 -4.30
C ALA A 32 1.46 -1.45 -4.96
N PHE A 33 2.39 -1.22 -5.89
CA PHE A 33 3.10 -2.34 -6.53
C PHE A 33 4.01 -3.09 -5.56
N PHE A 34 4.64 -2.38 -4.62
CA PHE A 34 5.42 -3.01 -3.56
C PHE A 34 4.56 -3.89 -2.66
N TYR A 35 3.39 -3.40 -2.27
CA TYR A 35 2.42 -4.16 -1.49
C TYR A 35 1.91 -5.40 -2.22
N SER A 36 1.59 -5.26 -3.51
CA SER A 36 1.16 -6.38 -4.36
C SER A 36 2.25 -7.44 -4.48
N TYR A 37 3.49 -7.04 -4.77
CA TYR A 37 4.61 -7.97 -4.89
C TYR A 37 4.97 -8.65 -3.57
N PHE A 38 4.94 -7.92 -2.46
CA PHE A 38 5.10 -8.50 -1.13
C PHE A 38 4.01 -9.54 -0.85
N GLY A 39 2.75 -9.21 -1.16
CA GLY A 39 1.63 -10.15 -1.03
C GLY A 39 1.78 -11.39 -1.90
N PHE A 40 2.28 -11.23 -3.12
CA PHE A 40 2.64 -12.35 -4.00
C PHE A 40 3.71 -13.24 -3.36
N LEU A 41 4.82 -12.66 -2.89
CA LEU A 41 5.86 -13.42 -2.18
C LEU A 41 5.33 -14.14 -0.94
N TYR A 42 4.40 -13.51 -0.21
CA TYR A 42 3.76 -14.11 0.96
C TYR A 42 3.00 -15.39 0.62
N VAL A 43 2.15 -15.36 -0.41
CA VAL A 43 1.42 -16.55 -0.87
C VAL A 43 2.38 -17.63 -1.35
N PHE A 44 3.42 -17.26 -2.10
CA PHE A 44 4.42 -18.20 -2.60
C PHE A 44 5.28 -18.81 -1.50
N THR A 45 5.52 -18.08 -0.42
CA THR A 45 6.21 -18.61 0.76
C THR A 45 5.45 -19.79 1.34
N GLN A 46 4.13 -19.67 1.47
CA GLN A 46 3.27 -20.75 1.98
C GLN A 46 3.18 -21.91 0.99
N LEU A 47 2.95 -21.61 -0.29
CA LEU A 47 2.82 -22.63 -1.33
C LEU A 47 4.11 -23.45 -1.46
N PHE A 48 5.25 -22.79 -1.58
CA PHE A 48 6.53 -23.44 -1.82
C PHE A 48 7.14 -24.06 -0.56
N ALA A 49 6.64 -23.73 0.64
CA ALA A 49 7.01 -24.46 1.85
C ALA A 49 6.56 -25.92 1.79
N VAL A 50 5.46 -26.22 1.09
CA VAL A 50 4.88 -27.57 1.01
C VAL A 50 5.18 -28.26 -0.32
N LEU A 51 5.30 -27.51 -1.43
CA LEU A 51 5.46 -28.10 -2.76
C LEU A 51 6.80 -28.80 -2.98
N TYR A 52 7.91 -28.21 -2.51
CA TYR A 52 9.23 -28.79 -2.75
C TYR A 52 10.27 -28.35 -1.72
N SER A 53 11.31 -29.16 -1.61
CA SER A 53 12.53 -28.82 -0.87
C SER A 53 13.76 -29.23 -1.65
N ILE A 54 14.80 -28.40 -1.61
CA ILE A 54 16.09 -28.67 -2.23
C ILE A 54 17.00 -29.32 -1.19
N LYS A 55 17.35 -30.58 -1.42
CA LYS A 55 18.31 -31.32 -0.59
C LYS A 55 19.73 -30.95 -1.00
N ILE A 56 20.48 -30.32 -0.09
CA ILE A 56 21.87 -29.87 -0.31
C ILE A 56 22.86 -30.93 0.19
N SER A 57 22.59 -31.52 1.37
CA SER A 57 23.31 -32.66 1.94
C SER A 57 22.31 -33.62 2.64
N GLU A 58 22.79 -34.68 3.29
CA GLU A 58 21.92 -35.65 3.97
C GLU A 58 21.01 -35.00 5.03
N ASP A 59 21.56 -34.05 5.79
CA ASP A 59 20.88 -33.37 6.91
C ASP A 59 20.41 -31.95 6.59
N LEU A 60 20.76 -31.42 5.41
CA LEU A 60 20.47 -30.04 5.03
C LEU A 60 19.47 -29.96 3.89
N VAL A 61 18.27 -29.50 4.23
CA VAL A 61 17.16 -29.32 3.31
C VAL A 61 16.67 -27.88 3.37
N ILE A 62 16.55 -27.25 2.21
CA ILE A 62 16.04 -25.88 2.08
C ILE A 62 14.70 -25.93 1.36
N THR A 63 13.61 -25.58 2.06
CA THR A 63 12.28 -25.50 1.47
C THR A 63 12.19 -24.32 0.48
N GLY A 64 11.35 -24.45 -0.55
CA GLY A 64 11.09 -23.34 -1.46
C GLY A 64 10.47 -22.13 -0.75
N GLY A 65 9.71 -22.38 0.32
CA GLY A 65 9.17 -21.34 1.19
C GLY A 65 10.27 -20.49 1.85
N ASN A 66 11.34 -21.12 2.35
CA ASN A 66 12.47 -20.40 2.97
C ASN A 66 13.19 -19.47 1.97
N ILE A 67 13.27 -19.86 0.69
CA ILE A 67 13.83 -19.03 -0.37
C ILE A 67 12.95 -17.80 -0.61
N ALA A 68 11.65 -18.01 -0.81
CA ALA A 68 10.68 -16.92 -1.03
C ALA A 68 10.61 -15.97 0.18
N TYR A 69 10.64 -16.51 1.39
CA TYR A 69 10.71 -15.73 2.64
C TYR A 69 11.98 -14.87 2.70
N SER A 70 13.14 -15.40 2.31
CA SER A 70 14.41 -14.63 2.35
C SER A 70 14.37 -13.45 1.39
N SER A 71 13.70 -13.63 0.24
CA SER A 71 13.38 -12.54 -0.70
C SER A 71 12.36 -11.54 -0.12
N MET A 72 11.39 -12.01 0.66
CA MET A 72 10.41 -11.17 1.35
C MET A 72 11.07 -10.24 2.40
N ILE A 73 12.04 -10.75 3.17
CA ILE A 73 12.85 -9.91 4.08
C ILE A 73 13.70 -8.94 3.27
N LEU A 74 14.30 -9.38 2.16
CA LEU A 74 15.13 -8.54 1.29
C LEU A 74 14.34 -7.35 0.72
N ILE A 75 13.16 -7.59 0.14
CA ILE A 75 12.31 -6.52 -0.40
C ILE A 75 11.84 -5.57 0.71
N THR A 76 11.61 -6.07 1.92
CA THR A 76 11.24 -5.26 3.09
C THR A 76 12.35 -4.27 3.46
N ILE A 77 13.61 -4.72 3.47
CA ILE A 77 14.78 -3.83 3.64
C ILE A 77 14.84 -2.81 2.51
N PHE A 78 14.72 -3.25 1.25
CA PHE A 78 14.84 -2.36 0.10
C PHE A 78 13.81 -1.25 0.16
N ILE A 79 12.55 -1.58 0.45
CA ILE A 79 11.46 -0.62 0.56
C ILE A 79 11.68 0.32 1.74
N GLY A 80 12.11 -0.19 2.90
CA GLY A 80 12.39 0.68 4.05
C GLY A 80 13.46 1.73 3.75
N ILE A 81 14.55 1.32 3.10
CA ILE A 81 15.63 2.22 2.68
C ILE A 81 15.18 3.16 1.55
N ALA A 82 14.43 2.65 0.57
CA ALA A 82 14.02 3.41 -0.60
C ALA A 82 12.90 4.42 -0.32
N SER A 83 11.97 4.08 0.58
CA SER A 83 10.82 4.92 0.92
C SER A 83 11.07 5.89 2.06
N GLN A 84 11.99 5.56 2.99
CA GLN A 84 12.29 6.36 4.20
C GLN A 84 11.06 6.64 5.08
N ASP A 85 9.97 5.89 4.89
CA ASP A 85 8.74 6.05 5.65
C ASP A 85 8.44 4.76 6.41
N PRO A 86 8.53 4.77 7.76
CA PRO A 86 8.15 3.64 8.59
C PRO A 86 6.70 3.17 8.38
N THR A 87 5.83 4.04 7.89
CA THR A 87 4.44 3.71 7.55
C THR A 87 4.34 2.69 6.43
N VAL A 88 5.27 2.71 5.47
CA VAL A 88 5.29 1.73 4.37
C VAL A 88 5.61 0.35 4.92
N VAL A 89 6.58 0.26 5.83
CA VAL A 89 6.92 -1.01 6.50
C VAL A 89 5.75 -1.49 7.38
N ARG A 90 5.11 -0.58 8.14
CA ARG A 90 3.88 -0.93 8.89
C ARG A 90 2.82 -1.52 7.98
N ASN A 91 2.58 -0.90 6.82
CA ASN A 91 1.55 -1.37 5.90
C ASN A 91 1.88 -2.76 5.35
N LEU A 92 3.14 -3.08 5.08
CA LEU A 92 3.56 -4.45 4.73
C LEU A 92 3.20 -5.45 5.83
N THR A 93 3.52 -5.10 7.08
CA THR A 93 3.15 -5.90 8.26
C THR A 93 1.62 -6.01 8.42
N SER A 94 0.87 -4.93 8.18
CA SER A 94 -0.60 -4.96 8.19
C SER A 94 -1.18 -5.86 7.09
N ILE A 95 -0.63 -5.83 5.87
CA ILE A 95 -1.05 -6.68 4.77
C ILE A 95 -0.86 -8.16 5.14
N GLN A 96 0.30 -8.49 5.71
CA GLN A 96 0.58 -9.83 6.18
C GLN A 96 -0.42 -10.28 7.27
N ILE A 97 -0.75 -9.42 8.25
CA ILE A 97 -1.76 -9.71 9.28
C ILE A 97 -3.14 -9.97 8.63
N ILE A 98 -3.54 -9.13 7.67
CA ILE A 98 -4.81 -9.29 6.95
C ILE A 98 -4.84 -10.62 6.17
N PHE A 99 -3.76 -10.94 5.46
CA PHE A 99 -3.64 -12.20 4.72
C PHE A 99 -3.63 -13.41 5.65
N ASN A 100 -2.99 -13.31 6.81
CA ASN A 100 -3.02 -14.36 7.80
C ASN A 100 -4.44 -14.60 8.33
N PHE A 101 -5.16 -13.53 8.68
CA PHE A 101 -6.56 -13.64 9.10
C PHE A 101 -7.44 -14.29 8.03
N PHE A 102 -7.27 -13.88 6.77
CA PHE A 102 -7.95 -14.52 5.64
C PHE A 102 -7.62 -16.02 5.53
N LEU A 103 -6.34 -16.39 5.65
CA LEU A 103 -5.90 -17.79 5.58
C LEU A 103 -6.46 -18.62 6.74
N ILE A 104 -6.58 -18.08 7.95
CA ILE A 104 -7.21 -18.78 9.08
C ILE A 104 -8.67 -19.13 8.74
N LEU A 105 -9.44 -18.17 8.25
CA LEU A 105 -10.83 -18.39 7.84
C LEU A 105 -10.92 -19.41 6.69
N LEU A 106 -10.02 -19.31 5.71
CA LEU A 106 -9.96 -20.25 4.59
C LEU A 106 -9.65 -21.67 5.06
N TYR A 107 -8.67 -21.86 5.95
CA TYR A 107 -8.32 -23.17 6.46
C TYR A 107 -9.43 -23.77 7.33
N GLN A 108 -10.12 -22.97 8.13
CA GLN A 108 -11.31 -23.43 8.86
C GLN A 108 -12.44 -23.88 7.91
N LEU A 109 -12.67 -23.12 6.85
CA LEU A 109 -13.63 -23.51 5.81
C LEU A 109 -13.22 -24.81 5.13
N LEU A 110 -11.94 -24.99 4.80
CA LEU A 110 -11.43 -26.22 4.19
C LEU A 110 -11.58 -27.43 5.11
N VAL A 111 -11.33 -27.29 6.42
CA VAL A 111 -11.62 -28.34 7.41
C VAL A 111 -13.10 -28.74 7.38
N ALA A 112 -14.00 -27.75 7.37
CA ALA A 112 -15.44 -28.00 7.33
C ALA A 112 -15.88 -28.69 6.02
N VAL A 113 -15.33 -28.27 4.88
CA VAL A 113 -15.60 -28.84 3.56
C VAL A 113 -15.10 -30.27 3.47
N LEU A 114 -13.88 -30.57 3.95
CA LEU A 114 -13.30 -31.91 3.85
C LEU A 114 -13.92 -32.93 4.82
N ASN A 115 -14.51 -32.46 5.93
CA ASN A 115 -15.24 -33.32 6.87
C ASN A 115 -16.69 -33.57 6.44
N ASN A 116 -17.20 -32.85 5.43
CA ASN A 116 -18.57 -33.02 4.99
C ASN A 116 -18.71 -34.28 4.12
N PRO A 117 -19.59 -35.24 4.47
CA PRO A 117 -19.78 -36.46 3.70
C PRO A 117 -20.29 -36.23 2.26
N THR A 118 -20.84 -35.06 1.93
CA THR A 118 -21.30 -34.73 0.58
C THR A 118 -20.19 -34.19 -0.32
N THR A 119 -18.99 -33.94 0.22
CA THR A 119 -17.87 -33.36 -0.53
C THR A 119 -16.95 -34.45 -1.05
N ILE A 120 -16.62 -34.39 -2.34
CA ILE A 120 -15.66 -35.30 -2.98
C ILE A 120 -14.25 -34.80 -2.69
N ASN A 121 -13.52 -35.51 -1.83
CA ASN A 121 -12.11 -35.27 -1.56
C ASN A 121 -11.23 -35.98 -2.61
N ILE A 122 -11.00 -35.30 -3.74
CA ILE A 122 -10.30 -35.84 -4.93
C ILE A 122 -8.94 -36.45 -4.57
N PHE A 123 -8.20 -35.80 -3.67
CA PHE A 123 -6.84 -36.17 -3.30
C PHE A 123 -6.75 -36.88 -1.94
N ALA A 124 -7.89 -37.23 -1.33
CA ALA A 124 -7.96 -37.83 0.01
C ALA A 124 -7.15 -37.07 1.07
N ILE A 125 -7.08 -35.73 0.97
CA ILE A 125 -6.30 -34.89 1.88
C ILE A 125 -6.94 -34.92 3.28
N PRO A 126 -6.21 -35.32 4.33
CA PRO A 126 -6.71 -35.27 5.69
C PRO A 126 -7.02 -33.84 6.15
N SER A 127 -8.19 -33.64 6.76
CA SER A 127 -8.60 -32.32 7.27
C SER A 127 -7.68 -31.81 8.40
N GLY A 128 -7.06 -32.72 9.16
CA GLY A 128 -6.13 -32.39 10.24
C GLY A 128 -4.92 -31.55 9.81
N ILE A 129 -4.46 -31.67 8.55
CA ILE A 129 -3.32 -30.88 8.02
C ILE A 129 -3.61 -29.38 8.12
N PHE A 130 -4.86 -28.97 7.85
CA PHE A 130 -5.25 -27.56 7.90
C PHE A 130 -5.33 -27.03 9.33
N ALA A 131 -5.65 -27.88 10.32
CA ALA A 131 -5.62 -27.49 11.73
C ALA A 131 -4.19 -27.17 12.19
N THR A 132 -3.23 -28.04 11.88
CA THR A 132 -1.80 -27.78 12.16
C THR A 132 -1.29 -26.55 11.40
N THR A 133 -1.72 -26.38 10.13
CA THR A 133 -1.33 -25.23 9.30
C THR A 133 -1.80 -23.90 9.89
N ILE A 134 -2.97 -23.84 10.53
CA ILE A 134 -3.45 -22.63 11.23
C ILE A 134 -2.46 -22.22 12.33
N THR A 135 -2.07 -23.15 13.19
CA THR A 135 -1.12 -22.90 14.28
C THR A 135 0.23 -22.42 13.74
N ILE A 136 0.77 -23.12 12.74
CA ILE A 136 2.05 -22.77 12.09
C ILE A 136 1.98 -21.36 11.47
N ASN A 137 0.87 -21.02 10.82
CA ASN A 137 0.71 -19.73 10.14
C ASN A 137 0.62 -18.57 11.15
N ILE A 138 -0.03 -18.78 12.30
CA ILE A 138 -0.07 -17.78 13.39
C ILE A 138 1.34 -17.55 13.95
N VAL A 139 2.06 -18.64 14.26
CA VAL A 139 3.43 -18.56 14.81
C VAL A 139 4.38 -17.88 13.83
N SER A 140 4.41 -18.31 12.56
CA SER A 140 5.26 -17.70 11.54
C SER A 140 4.96 -16.21 11.36
N SER A 141 3.69 -15.82 11.47
CA SER A 141 3.32 -14.42 11.31
C SER A 141 3.78 -13.55 12.47
N LEU A 142 3.68 -14.04 13.71
CA LEU A 142 4.18 -13.37 14.89
C LEU A 142 5.71 -13.20 14.85
N VAL A 143 6.41 -14.26 14.44
CA VAL A 143 7.87 -14.27 14.27
C VAL A 143 8.32 -13.23 13.24
N PHE A 144 7.67 -13.19 12.07
CA PHE A 144 7.97 -12.17 11.04
C PHE A 144 7.80 -10.74 11.55
N ILE A 145 6.74 -10.45 12.32
CA ILE A 145 6.52 -9.11 12.88
C ILE A 145 7.68 -8.72 13.79
N ILE A 146 8.09 -9.63 14.68
CA ILE A 146 9.22 -9.42 15.59
C ILE A 146 10.50 -9.17 14.79
N GLU A 147 10.76 -9.97 13.77
CA GLU A 147 11.96 -9.85 12.93
C GLU A 147 12.03 -8.53 12.20
N VAL A 148 10.94 -8.08 11.58
CA VAL A 148 10.91 -6.79 10.89
C VAL A 148 11.17 -5.65 11.88
N ILE A 149 10.60 -5.70 13.08
CA ILE A 149 10.86 -4.70 14.13
C ILE A 149 12.32 -4.72 14.57
N VAL A 150 12.87 -5.90 14.88
CA VAL A 150 14.26 -6.08 15.31
C VAL A 150 15.23 -5.64 14.22
N MET A 151 14.94 -5.96 12.96
CA MET A 151 15.72 -5.58 11.80
C MET A 151 15.83 -4.06 11.69
N PHE A 152 14.70 -3.34 11.63
CA PHE A 152 14.74 -1.88 11.52
C PHE A 152 15.29 -1.21 12.78
N TYR A 153 15.07 -1.79 13.97
CA TYR A 153 15.72 -1.32 15.19
C TYR A 153 17.24 -1.42 15.10
N ALA A 154 17.77 -2.55 14.64
CA ALA A 154 19.21 -2.75 14.46
C ALA A 154 19.79 -1.79 13.39
N LEU A 155 19.11 -1.64 12.25
CA LEU A 155 19.51 -0.69 11.21
C LEU A 155 19.57 0.76 11.75
N GLU A 156 18.57 1.16 12.55
CA GLU A 156 18.51 2.49 13.18
C GLU A 156 19.63 2.68 14.20
N LYS A 157 19.91 1.69 15.04
CA LYS A 157 20.99 1.78 16.03
C LYS A 157 22.36 1.89 15.39
N VAL A 158 22.60 1.22 14.26
CA VAL A 158 23.88 1.30 13.55
C VAL A 158 24.10 2.69 12.96
N LYS A 159 23.09 3.29 12.33
CA LYS A 159 23.23 4.63 11.74
C LYS A 159 23.38 5.75 12.75
N GLU A 160 23.00 5.55 14.02
CA GLU A 160 23.29 6.49 15.11
C GLU A 160 24.81 6.58 15.39
N HIS A 161 25.54 5.48 15.23
CA HIS A 161 26.96 5.37 15.59
C HIS A 161 27.92 5.46 14.41
N ILE A 162 27.48 5.04 13.21
CA ILE A 162 28.33 4.90 12.04
C ILE A 162 27.74 5.68 10.87
N LYS A 163 28.53 6.59 10.29
CA LYS A 163 28.15 7.37 9.09
C LYS A 163 28.95 7.01 7.84
N ASN A 164 30.02 6.23 7.97
CA ASN A 164 30.80 5.76 6.82
C ASN A 164 29.95 4.78 5.99
N LEU A 165 29.71 5.13 4.72
CA LEU A 165 28.84 4.39 3.81
C LEU A 165 29.28 2.94 3.58
N PHE A 166 30.58 2.67 3.51
CA PHE A 166 31.07 1.31 3.28
C PHE A 166 30.87 0.43 4.51
N LEU A 167 31.21 0.96 5.68
CA LEU A 167 31.09 0.25 6.95
C LEU A 167 29.62 -0.04 7.29
N ILE A 168 28.73 0.95 7.13
CA ILE A 168 27.30 0.76 7.39
C ILE A 168 26.67 -0.25 6.41
N SER A 169 27.06 -0.22 5.13
CA SER A 169 26.59 -1.21 4.14
C SER A 169 27.00 -2.63 4.54
N SER A 170 28.24 -2.79 5.01
CA SER A 170 28.75 -4.09 5.47
C SER A 170 27.98 -4.58 6.71
N ILE A 171 27.69 -3.69 7.66
CA ILE A 171 26.92 -4.03 8.86
C ILE A 171 25.45 -4.34 8.50
N PHE A 172 24.85 -3.64 7.53
CA PHE A 172 23.50 -3.93 7.07
C PHE A 172 23.38 -5.34 6.47
N VAL A 173 24.41 -5.80 5.75
CA VAL A 173 24.50 -7.20 5.30
C VAL A 173 24.54 -8.16 6.49
N VAL A 174 25.37 -7.88 7.50
CA VAL A 174 25.45 -8.71 8.72
C VAL A 174 24.11 -8.75 9.45
N ILE A 175 23.39 -7.62 9.54
CA ILE A 175 22.04 -7.56 10.11
C ILE A 175 21.08 -8.42 9.31
N TYR A 176 21.06 -8.29 7.98
CA TYR A 176 20.18 -9.10 7.13
C TYR A 176 20.40 -10.61 7.34
N ILE A 177 21.65 -11.06 7.30
CA ILE A 177 22.00 -12.45 7.55
C ILE A 177 21.59 -12.86 8.97
N GLY A 178 21.87 -12.01 9.96
CA GLY A 178 21.50 -12.23 11.36
C GLY A 178 19.99 -12.40 11.56
N ILE A 179 19.17 -11.64 10.85
CA ILE A 179 17.70 -11.76 10.91
C ILE A 179 17.23 -13.10 10.32
N LEU A 180 17.81 -13.56 9.21
CA LEU A 180 17.45 -14.87 8.67
C LEU A 180 17.86 -16.03 9.60
N ILE A 181 19.04 -15.92 10.21
CA ILE A 181 19.51 -16.89 11.21
C ILE A 181 18.59 -16.88 12.44
N LEU A 182 18.18 -15.69 12.88
CA LEU A 182 17.25 -15.51 13.97
C LEU A 182 15.92 -16.20 13.68
N ASP A 183 15.36 -16.05 12.48
CA ASP A 183 14.15 -16.76 12.04
C ASP A 183 14.35 -18.29 12.06
N GLY A 184 15.48 -18.75 11.53
CA GLY A 184 15.88 -20.15 11.57
C GLY A 184 15.85 -20.74 12.98
N PHE A 185 16.09 -19.93 14.01
CA PHE A 185 15.99 -20.37 15.40
C PHE A 185 14.62 -20.12 16.02
N LEU A 186 14.08 -18.90 15.93
CA LEU A 186 12.85 -18.47 16.61
C LEU A 186 11.63 -19.24 16.13
N PHE A 187 11.49 -19.44 14.82
CA PHE A 187 10.31 -20.09 14.27
C PHE A 187 10.20 -21.56 14.75
N PRO A 188 11.21 -22.43 14.57
CA PRO A 188 11.13 -23.80 15.05
C PRO A 188 11.04 -23.89 16.58
N PHE A 189 11.72 -22.99 17.29
CA PHE A 189 11.67 -22.93 18.75
C PHE A 189 10.24 -22.69 19.24
N ILE A 190 9.54 -21.68 18.70
CA ILE A 190 8.17 -21.38 19.11
C ILE A 190 7.21 -22.48 18.66
N VAL A 191 7.36 -23.01 17.44
CA VAL A 191 6.53 -24.12 16.94
C VAL A 191 6.65 -25.36 17.83
N SER A 192 7.85 -25.67 18.34
CA SER A 192 8.07 -26.85 19.18
C SER A 192 7.25 -26.87 20.48
N PHE A 193 6.79 -25.72 20.97
CA PHE A 193 5.89 -25.64 22.13
C PHE A 193 4.45 -26.03 21.82
N PHE A 194 4.01 -25.86 20.56
CA PHE A 194 2.63 -26.13 20.14
C PHE A 194 2.51 -27.45 19.37
N GLU A 195 3.50 -27.77 18.54
CA GLU A 195 3.56 -28.93 17.66
C GLU A 195 4.96 -29.59 17.77
N PRO A 196 5.23 -30.36 18.85
CA PRO A 196 6.57 -30.88 19.15
C PRO A 196 7.15 -31.78 18.05
N GLU A 197 6.30 -32.60 17.43
CA GLU A 197 6.69 -33.48 16.33
C GLU A 197 7.15 -32.66 15.12
N PHE A 198 6.43 -31.58 14.78
CA PHE A 198 6.76 -30.71 13.65
C PHE A 198 8.02 -29.88 13.92
N GLY A 199 8.21 -29.41 15.16
CA GLY A 199 9.38 -28.63 15.55
C GLY A 199 10.71 -29.36 15.36
N GLN A 200 10.76 -30.67 15.62
CA GLN A 200 11.97 -31.49 15.49
C GLN A 200 12.43 -31.67 14.04
N TYR A 201 11.49 -31.71 13.08
CA TYR A 201 11.81 -31.82 11.65
C TYR A 201 12.39 -30.54 11.04
N ILE A 202 12.34 -29.40 11.75
CA ILE A 202 12.76 -28.09 11.23
C ILE A 202 14.12 -27.65 11.82
N VAL A 203 14.73 -28.42 12.74
CA VAL A 203 15.97 -28.03 13.45
C VAL A 203 17.16 -27.74 12.51
N GLY A 204 17.18 -28.27 11.28
CA GLY A 204 18.17 -27.94 10.23
C GLY A 204 18.03 -26.53 9.60
N SER A 205 17.05 -25.74 10.04
CA SER A 205 16.70 -24.41 9.53
C SER A 205 17.83 -23.38 9.62
N VAL A 206 18.63 -23.38 10.70
CA VAL A 206 19.63 -22.33 10.95
C VAL A 206 20.72 -22.32 9.88
N GLN A 207 21.25 -23.50 9.55
CA GLN A 207 22.26 -23.64 8.49
C GLN A 207 21.70 -23.27 7.11
N GLY A 208 20.46 -23.69 6.84
CA GLY A 208 19.75 -23.30 5.61
C GLY A 208 19.61 -21.79 5.49
N LYS A 209 19.20 -21.10 6.56
CA LYS A 209 19.06 -19.63 6.59
C LYS A 209 20.38 -18.89 6.46
N LEU A 210 21.47 -19.43 7.01
CA LEU A 210 22.81 -18.89 6.80
C LEU A 210 23.19 -18.94 5.30
N ILE A 211 22.97 -20.08 4.64
CA ILE A 211 23.25 -20.24 3.20
C ILE A 211 22.39 -19.27 2.38
N LEU A 212 21.11 -19.15 2.71
CA LEU A 212 20.21 -18.20 2.05
C LEU A 212 20.68 -16.75 2.26
N GLY A 213 21.05 -16.36 3.48
CA GLY A 213 21.57 -15.02 3.77
C GLY A 213 22.82 -14.68 2.97
N ILE A 214 23.77 -15.61 2.89
CA ILE A 214 24.97 -15.45 2.06
C ILE A 214 24.58 -15.37 0.58
N GLY A 215 23.67 -16.23 0.12
CA GLY A 215 23.22 -16.28 -1.28
C GLY A 215 22.47 -15.01 -1.74
N PHE A 216 21.72 -14.37 -0.85
CA PHE A 216 21.00 -13.12 -1.15
C PHE A 216 21.86 -11.84 -0.95
N THR A 217 23.02 -11.96 -0.32
CA THR A 217 23.94 -10.83 -0.06
C THR A 217 24.35 -10.05 -1.32
N PRO A 218 24.70 -10.69 -2.46
CA PRO A 218 25.05 -9.97 -3.69
C PRO A 218 23.95 -9.00 -4.15
N PHE A 219 22.68 -9.36 -4.00
CA PHE A 219 21.55 -8.52 -4.41
C PHE A 219 21.35 -7.33 -3.45
N LEU A 220 21.56 -7.54 -2.15
CA LEU A 220 21.55 -6.44 -1.17
C LEU A 220 22.68 -5.44 -1.43
N LEU A 221 23.90 -5.94 -1.70
CA LEU A 221 25.03 -5.08 -2.09
C LEU A 221 24.75 -4.34 -3.39
N MET A 222 24.23 -5.02 -4.41
CA MET A 222 23.85 -4.43 -5.69
C MET A 222 22.80 -3.33 -5.51
N PHE A 223 21.78 -3.56 -4.67
CA PHE A 223 20.79 -2.54 -4.30
C PHE A 223 21.45 -1.31 -3.67
N MET A 224 22.35 -1.49 -2.71
CA MET A 224 23.02 -0.38 -2.03
C MET A 224 23.92 0.43 -2.97
N ILE A 225 24.55 -0.22 -3.95
CA ILE A 225 25.36 0.44 -4.98
C ILE A 225 24.46 1.23 -5.94
N ILE A 226 23.42 0.59 -6.50
CA ILE A 226 22.50 1.22 -7.48
C ILE A 226 21.70 2.36 -6.83
N HIS A 227 21.24 2.18 -5.59
CA HIS A 227 20.41 3.13 -4.87
C HIS A 227 21.17 3.90 -3.78
N LYS A 228 22.45 4.18 -4.00
CA LYS A 228 23.33 4.93 -3.08
C LYS A 228 22.72 6.22 -2.54
N ARG A 229 21.93 6.95 -3.34
CA ARG A 229 21.21 8.17 -2.90
C ARG A 229 20.16 7.86 -1.82
N SER A 230 19.36 6.80 -2.00
CA SER A 230 18.37 6.38 -1.00
C SER A 230 19.04 5.95 0.28
N LEU A 231 20.12 5.18 0.16
CA LEU A 231 20.90 4.73 1.30
C LEU A 231 21.45 5.91 2.09
N LYS A 232 22.06 6.90 1.41
CA LYS A 232 22.57 8.11 2.06
C LYS A 232 21.48 8.87 2.82
N SER A 233 20.35 9.12 2.18
CA SER A 233 19.21 9.79 2.83
C SER A 233 18.66 8.98 4.02
N PHE A 234 18.57 7.65 3.91
CA PHE A 234 18.16 6.78 5.03
C PHE A 234 19.11 6.82 6.23
N ILE A 235 20.41 7.03 5.99
CA ILE A 235 21.46 7.15 7.03
C ILE A 235 21.41 8.53 7.71
N GLU A 236 21.04 9.57 6.97
CA GLU A 236 20.99 10.96 7.44
C GLU A 236 19.70 11.27 8.22
N GLU A 237 18.56 10.76 7.76
CA GLU A 237 17.25 11.04 8.36
C GLU A 237 16.87 9.99 9.43
N PRO A 238 16.34 10.36 10.60
CA PRO A 238 15.92 9.40 11.63
C PRO A 238 14.73 8.55 11.17
N PHE A 239 14.80 7.24 11.37
CA PHE A 239 13.71 6.32 11.03
C PHE A 239 12.88 6.05 12.28
N LEU A 240 11.72 6.69 12.38
CA LEU A 240 10.89 6.65 13.60
C LEU A 240 10.20 5.29 13.78
N LEU A 241 10.90 4.33 14.41
CA LEU A 241 10.46 2.95 14.65
C LEU A 241 9.08 2.84 15.29
N ARG A 242 8.72 3.77 16.18
CA ARG A 242 7.40 3.82 16.82
C ARG A 242 6.27 3.81 15.79
N LEU A 243 6.48 4.40 14.62
CA LEU A 243 5.48 4.51 13.57
C LEU A 243 5.26 3.22 12.78
N MET A 244 6.19 2.26 12.90
CA MET A 244 6.01 0.90 12.37
C MET A 244 4.92 0.14 13.12
N VAL A 245 4.68 0.47 14.40
CA VAL A 245 3.70 -0.22 15.25
C VAL A 245 2.48 0.66 15.51
N LEU A 246 2.68 1.94 15.82
CA LEU A 246 1.61 2.86 16.21
C LEU A 246 1.39 3.95 15.15
N PRO A 247 0.14 4.20 14.71
CA PRO A 247 -0.14 5.26 13.75
C PRO A 247 0.08 6.66 14.34
N LYS A 248 0.43 7.63 13.47
CA LYS A 248 0.53 9.06 13.83
C LYS A 248 -0.87 9.65 14.10
N ARG A 249 -1.45 9.39 15.27
CA ARG A 249 -2.76 9.95 15.66
C ARG A 249 -2.78 11.48 15.59
N LYS A 250 -1.68 12.15 15.96
CA LYS A 250 -1.60 13.62 16.02
C LYS A 250 -1.62 14.29 14.62
N GLN A 251 -0.85 13.78 13.66
CA GLN A 251 -0.82 14.34 12.30
C GLN A 251 -2.14 14.09 11.54
N LEU A 252 -2.86 13.02 11.86
CA LEU A 252 -4.18 12.77 11.28
C LEU A 252 -5.18 13.81 11.78
N ASN A 253 -5.15 14.13 13.07
CA ASN A 253 -5.99 15.17 13.66
C ASN A 253 -5.65 16.57 13.11
N GLU A 254 -4.36 16.89 12.95
CA GLU A 254 -3.93 18.17 12.34
C GLU A 254 -4.36 18.27 10.86
N LYS A 255 -4.28 17.18 10.09
CA LYS A 255 -4.80 17.14 8.71
C LYS A 255 -6.32 17.27 8.65
N LEU A 256 -7.03 16.61 9.57
CA LEU A 256 -8.49 16.73 9.71
C LEU A 256 -8.89 18.18 10.00
N GLN A 257 -8.25 18.83 10.97
CA GLN A 257 -8.50 20.24 11.29
C GLN A 257 -8.25 21.15 10.09
N LYS A 258 -7.17 20.93 9.34
CA LYS A 258 -6.86 21.74 8.15
C LYS A 258 -7.87 21.54 7.01
N VAL A 259 -8.40 20.32 6.86
CA VAL A 259 -9.46 20.02 5.88
C VAL A 259 -10.77 20.68 6.30
N GLU A 260 -11.15 20.62 7.58
CA GLU A 260 -12.33 21.30 8.12
C GLU A 260 -12.26 22.82 7.94
N GLU A 261 -11.10 23.42 8.19
CA GLU A 261 -10.89 24.86 8.02
C GLU A 261 -11.03 25.28 6.55
N ASN A 262 -10.40 24.55 5.62
CA ASN A 262 -10.53 24.78 4.18
C ASN A 262 -11.98 24.61 3.68
N LEU A 263 -12.70 23.61 4.21
CA LEU A 263 -14.12 23.40 3.88
C LEU A 263 -14.96 24.61 4.31
N ARG A 264 -14.75 25.08 5.55
CA ARG A 264 -15.46 26.24 6.10
C ARG A 264 -15.15 27.54 5.33
N GLU A 265 -13.91 27.74 4.88
CA GLU A 265 -13.57 28.87 4.01
C GLU A 265 -14.26 28.77 2.64
N THR A 266 -14.29 27.56 2.07
CA THR A 266 -14.93 27.30 0.77
C THR A 266 -16.43 27.54 0.85
N GLU A 267 -17.09 27.05 1.91
CA GLU A 267 -18.52 27.30 2.18
C GLU A 267 -18.82 28.80 2.26
N LYS A 268 -18.05 29.56 3.06
CA LYS A 268 -18.22 31.03 3.15
C LYS A 268 -18.03 31.72 1.81
N LYS A 269 -17.08 31.27 1.01
CA LYS A 269 -16.85 31.83 -0.34
C LYS A 269 -18.03 31.52 -1.26
N TYR A 270 -18.58 30.31 -1.16
CA TYR A 270 -19.77 29.89 -1.91
C TYR A 270 -21.00 30.69 -1.49
N GLU A 271 -21.21 30.89 -0.20
CA GLU A 271 -22.30 31.69 0.37
C GLU A 271 -22.21 33.16 -0.10
N LYS A 272 -21.02 33.77 -0.05
CA LYS A 272 -20.81 35.13 -0.57
C LYS A 272 -21.08 35.22 -2.07
N ALA A 273 -20.63 34.24 -2.85
CA ALA A 273 -20.87 34.20 -4.29
C ALA A 273 -22.38 34.05 -4.59
N TYR A 274 -23.07 33.19 -3.83
CA TYR A 274 -24.50 32.99 -3.91
C TYR A 274 -25.28 34.27 -3.57
N ASN A 275 -24.98 34.90 -2.43
CA ASN A 275 -25.63 36.15 -2.01
C ASN A 275 -25.40 37.27 -3.03
N ARG A 276 -24.19 37.37 -3.59
CA ARG A 276 -23.88 38.33 -4.65
C ARG A 276 -24.68 38.06 -5.93
N ALA A 277 -24.79 36.79 -6.34
CA ALA A 277 -25.60 36.40 -7.50
C ALA A 277 -27.08 36.71 -7.29
N THR A 278 -27.61 36.40 -6.09
CA THR A 278 -28.99 36.72 -5.71
C THR A 278 -29.24 38.22 -5.72
N PHE A 279 -28.35 39.03 -5.13
CA PHE A 279 -28.45 40.48 -5.17
C PHE A 279 -28.48 41.03 -6.59
N TYR A 280 -27.57 40.58 -7.46
CA TYR A 280 -27.59 41.00 -8.87
C TYR A 280 -28.86 40.57 -9.57
N LYS A 281 -29.33 39.34 -9.36
CA LYS A 281 -30.59 38.83 -9.93
C LYS A 281 -31.78 39.73 -9.53
N ASP A 282 -31.85 40.13 -8.27
CA ASP A 282 -32.94 40.97 -7.77
C ASP A 282 -32.86 42.40 -8.37
N LEU A 283 -31.65 42.98 -8.42
CA LEU A 283 -31.41 44.28 -9.06
C LEU A 283 -31.75 44.27 -10.56
N PHE A 284 -31.27 43.25 -11.29
CA PHE A 284 -31.58 43.08 -12.71
C PHE A 284 -33.08 42.93 -12.95
N THR A 285 -33.78 42.17 -12.10
CA THR A 285 -35.23 41.99 -12.22
C THR A 285 -35.96 43.32 -12.02
N HIS A 286 -35.59 44.08 -10.99
CA HIS A 286 -36.13 45.40 -10.73
C HIS A 286 -35.91 46.38 -11.89
N ASP A 287 -34.68 46.47 -12.40
CA ASP A 287 -34.34 47.43 -13.45
C ASP A 287 -35.00 47.07 -14.79
N ILE A 288 -35.08 45.78 -15.13
CA ILE A 288 -35.81 45.31 -16.31
C ILE A 288 -37.31 45.64 -16.18
N SER A 289 -37.91 45.40 -15.01
CA SER A 289 -39.32 45.78 -14.77
C SER A 289 -39.56 47.28 -14.97
N ASN A 290 -38.66 48.13 -14.48
CA ASN A 290 -38.76 49.58 -14.67
C ASN A 290 -38.61 49.99 -16.14
N ILE A 291 -37.66 49.40 -16.87
CA ILE A 291 -37.48 49.66 -18.31
C ILE A 291 -38.74 49.25 -19.09
N ILE A 292 -39.28 48.06 -18.83
CA ILE A 292 -40.50 47.57 -19.47
C ILE A 292 -41.67 48.51 -19.16
N SER A 293 -41.83 48.91 -17.89
CA SER A 293 -42.89 49.84 -17.49
C SER A 293 -42.78 51.19 -18.19
N ASN A 294 -41.57 51.74 -18.33
CA ASN A 294 -41.34 52.99 -19.07
C ASN A 294 -41.67 52.85 -20.56
N ILE A 295 -41.25 51.75 -21.20
CA ILE A 295 -41.58 51.46 -22.60
C ILE A 295 -43.09 51.34 -22.78
N SER A 296 -43.77 50.60 -21.92
CA SER A 296 -45.24 50.47 -21.94
C SER A 296 -45.94 51.83 -21.77
N MET A 297 -45.43 52.68 -20.89
CA MET A 297 -45.96 54.05 -20.71
C MET A 297 -45.75 54.90 -21.97
N SER A 298 -44.58 54.83 -22.60
CA SER A 298 -44.33 55.51 -23.88
C SER A 298 -45.28 55.04 -24.99
N PHE A 299 -45.53 53.74 -25.11
CA PHE A 299 -46.52 53.21 -26.05
C PHE A 299 -47.94 53.69 -25.74
N TYR A 300 -48.33 53.73 -24.46
CA TYR A 300 -49.63 54.25 -24.06
C TYR A 300 -49.79 55.74 -24.40
N LEU A 301 -48.75 56.56 -24.16
CA LEU A 301 -48.75 57.98 -24.52
C LEU A 301 -48.79 58.19 -26.04
N LEU A 302 -48.08 57.37 -26.82
CA LEU A 302 -48.13 57.42 -28.29
C LEU A 302 -49.50 57.03 -28.83
N ASP A 303 -50.12 55.97 -28.29
CA ASP A 303 -51.48 55.56 -28.68
C ASP A 303 -52.51 56.64 -28.34
N ARG A 304 -52.37 57.29 -27.17
CA ARG A 304 -53.22 58.41 -26.75
C ARG A 304 -53.03 59.64 -27.65
N ALA A 305 -51.79 60.04 -27.93
CA ALA A 305 -51.50 61.16 -28.82
C ALA A 305 -52.01 60.92 -30.25
N ARG A 306 -51.96 59.67 -30.73
CA ARG A 306 -52.53 59.28 -32.01
C ARG A 306 -54.06 59.37 -32.02
N LYS A 307 -54.73 58.92 -30.95
CA LYS A 307 -56.18 59.09 -30.79
C LYS A 307 -56.59 60.56 -30.67
N ASP A 308 -55.79 61.38 -30.00
CA ASP A 308 -56.03 62.83 -29.89
C ASP A 308 -55.77 63.56 -31.23
N GLN A 309 -54.85 63.07 -32.07
CA GLN A 309 -54.64 63.55 -33.46
C GLN A 309 -55.76 63.13 -34.43
N ASP A 310 -56.26 61.90 -34.33
CA ASP A 310 -57.41 61.44 -35.13
C ASP A 310 -58.70 62.22 -34.79
N ILE A 311 -58.77 62.89 -33.63
CA ILE A 311 -59.86 63.81 -33.25
C ILE A 311 -59.64 65.23 -33.84
N MET A 312 -58.41 65.61 -34.19
CA MET A 312 -58.06 66.95 -34.67
C MET A 312 -57.86 67.08 -36.19
N ASP A 313 -57.78 65.99 -36.95
CA ASP A 313 -57.55 66.05 -38.41
C ASP A 313 -58.49 65.10 -39.18
N PRO A 314 -59.77 65.46 -39.40
CA PRO A 314 -60.73 64.64 -40.14
C PRO A 314 -60.54 64.70 -41.67
N GLU A 315 -59.64 65.53 -42.20
CA GLU A 315 -59.49 65.77 -43.65
C GLU A 315 -58.34 64.97 -44.27
N LYS A 316 -58.42 63.64 -44.22
CA LYS A 316 -57.67 62.78 -45.14
C LYS A 316 -58.45 61.56 -45.64
N SER A 317 -59.78 61.59 -45.52
CA SER A 317 -60.68 60.57 -46.08
C SER A 317 -61.11 60.84 -47.53
N GLU A 318 -60.69 61.93 -48.17
CA GLU A 318 -61.29 62.34 -49.46
C GLU A 318 -60.32 62.70 -50.59
N SER A 319 -59.11 62.11 -50.63
CA SER A 319 -58.24 62.24 -51.81
C SER A 319 -57.78 60.91 -52.43
N LEU A 320 -58.47 59.80 -52.18
CA LEU A 320 -58.28 58.53 -52.91
C LEU A 320 -59.57 57.96 -53.51
N SER A 321 -60.60 58.80 -53.66
CA SER A 321 -61.82 58.54 -54.45
C SER A 321 -61.77 59.18 -55.85
N LYS A 322 -60.59 59.37 -56.44
CA LYS A 322 -60.43 59.61 -57.89
C LYS A 322 -59.09 59.04 -58.36
N THR A 323 -59.04 57.76 -58.70
CA THR A 323 -58.73 57.21 -60.03
C THR A 323 -58.93 55.69 -59.97
#